data_AF-A0A7X6WT98-F1
#
_entry.id   AF-A0A7X6WT98-F1
#
_cell.length_a   1.000
_cell.length_b   1.000
_cell.length_c   1.000
_cell.angle_alpha   90.00
_cell.angle_beta   90.00
_cell.angle_gamma   90.00
#
_symmetry.space_group_name_H-M   'P 1'
#
loop_
_entity.id
_entity.type
_entity.pdbx_description
1 polymer ?
#
loop_
_entity_poly.entity_id
_entity_poly.type
_entity_poly.pdbx_seq_one_letter_code
_entity_poly.pdbx_strand_id
1 'polypeptide(L)' 'MNKKLKIILSVFAIAFGIFMIVFGEQDDSPGAQGIGLIMVIAGIVNIIKSRTNFLNKSKK' A
#
# COMPACT_ATOMS: atom_id res chain seq x y z
N MET A 1 -6.86 11.96 10.53
CA MET A 1 -7.21 11.14 9.34
C MET A 1 -8.09 9.98 9.76
N ASN A 2 -9.27 9.82 9.17
CA ASN A 2 -10.22 8.76 9.52
C ASN A 2 -9.62 7.36 9.27
N LYS A 3 -9.80 6.41 10.20
CA LYS A 3 -9.27 5.03 10.05
C LYS A 3 -9.78 4.36 8.76
N LYS A 4 -11.06 4.55 8.43
CA LYS A 4 -11.67 4.08 7.17
C LYS A 4 -10.95 4.67 5.95
N LEU A 5 -10.70 5.98 5.96
CA LEU A 5 -9.98 6.67 4.89
C LEU A 5 -8.54 6.15 4.73
N LYS A 6 -7.84 5.86 5.83
CA LYS A 6 -6.50 5.24 5.80
C LYS A 6 -6.51 3.87 5.10
N ILE A 7 -7.49 3.03 5.41
CA ILE A 7 -7.60 1.69 4.81
C ILE A 7 -7.92 1.83 3.32
N ILE A 8 -8.89 2.69 2.96
CA ILE A 8 -9.25 2.96 1.56
C ILE A 8 -8.03 3.42 0.76
N LEU A 9 -7.30 4.43 1.25
CA LEU A 9 -6.09 4.93 0.59
C LEU A 9 -5.01 3.84 0.45
N SER A 10 -4.89 2.95 1.43
CA SER A 10 -3.91 1.87 1.37
C SER A 10 -4.30 0.79 0.35
N VAL A 11 -5.60 0.49 0.21
CA VAL A 11 -6.11 -0.40 -0.84
C VAL A 11 -5.86 0.19 -2.23
N PHE A 12 -6.15 1.49 -2.41
CA PHE A 12 -5.85 2.19 -3.66
C PHE A 12 -4.35 2.20 -3.97
N ALA A 13 -3.48 2.41 -2.98
CA ALA A 13 -2.03 2.36 -3.17
C ALA A 13 -1.55 0.96 -3.61
N ILE A 14 -2.11 -0.11 -3.04
CA ILE A 14 -1.79 -1.49 -3.46
C ILE A 14 -2.26 -1.74 -4.89
N ALA A 15 -3.50 -1.37 -5.23
CA ALA A 15 -4.03 -1.54 -6.59
C ALA A 15 -3.20 -0.76 -7.62
N PHE A 16 -2.82 0.47 -7.30
CA PHE A 16 -1.99 1.31 -8.16
C PHE A 16 -0.54 0.79 -8.29
N GLY A 17 0.02 0.26 -7.20
CA GLY A 17 1.34 -0.37 -7.22
C GLY A 17 1.36 -1.64 -8.08
N ILE A 18 0.32 -2.48 -7.99
CA ILE A 18 0.15 -3.65 -8.87
C ILE A 18 0.01 -3.21 -10.33
N PHE A 19 -0.78 -2.17 -10.59
CA PHE A 19 -0.90 -1.59 -11.93
C PHE A 19 0.46 -1.15 -12.47
N MET A 20 1.28 -0.45 -11.70
CA MET A 20 2.63 -0.08 -12.13
C MET A 20 3.56 -1.27 -12.35
N ILE A 21 3.40 -2.37 -11.60
CA ILE A 21 4.18 -3.59 -11.85
C ILE A 21 3.81 -4.21 -13.19
N VAL A 22 2.51 -4.34 -13.49
CA VAL A 22 2.01 -4.98 -14.71
C VAL A 22 2.29 -4.13 -15.95
N PHE A 23 2.04 -2.82 -15.86
CA PHE A 23 2.21 -1.91 -17.01
C PHE A 23 3.64 -1.32 -17.10
N GLY A 24 4.44 -1.39 -16.04
CA GLY A 24 5.86 -1.00 -16.09
C GLY A 24 6.70 -1.97 -16.92
N GLU A 25 6.27 -3.22 -17.07
CA GLU A 25 6.91 -4.18 -17.99
C GLU A 25 6.67 -3.82 -19.47
N GLN A 26 5.60 -3.10 -19.81
CA GLN A 26 5.35 -2.65 -21.19
C GLN A 26 6.28 -1.54 -21.66
N ASP A 27 6.90 -0.80 -20.74
CA ASP A 27 7.80 0.32 -21.04
C ASP A 27 9.29 -0.09 -20.95
N ASP A 28 9.59 -1.40 -20.81
CA ASP A 28 10.94 -1.96 -20.59
C ASP A 28 11.74 -1.22 -19.47
N SER A 29 11.03 -0.53 -18.57
CA SER A 29 11.63 0.40 -17.61
C SER A 29 11.62 -0.23 -16.21
N PRO A 30 12.75 -0.82 -15.75
CA PRO A 30 12.80 -1.53 -14.47
C PRO A 30 12.48 -0.62 -13.26
N GLY A 31 12.59 0.70 -13.43
CA GLY A 31 12.23 1.68 -12.42
C GLY A 31 10.72 1.73 -12.10
N ALA A 32 9.84 1.60 -13.09
CA ALA A 32 8.39 1.63 -12.88
C ALA A 32 7.92 0.42 -12.06
N GLN A 33 8.46 -0.76 -12.37
CA GLN A 33 8.21 -1.98 -11.61
C GLN A 33 8.71 -1.86 -10.16
N GLY A 34 9.91 -1.28 -9.96
CA GLY A 34 10.48 -1.02 -8.64
C GLY A 34 9.64 -0.07 -7.78
N ILE A 35 9.15 1.02 -8.38
CA ILE A 35 8.25 1.97 -7.70
C ILE A 35 6.92 1.28 -7.36
N GLY A 36 6.37 0.49 -8.28
CA GLY A 36 5.15 -0.29 -8.05
C GLY A 36 5.29 -1.23 -6.84
N LEU A 37 6.41 -1.94 -6.74
CA LEU A 37 6.70 -2.83 -5.61
C LEU A 37 6.79 -2.08 -4.27
N ILE A 38 7.51 -0.96 -4.23
CA ILE A 38 7.61 -0.13 -3.02
C ILE A 38 6.22 0.35 -2.58
N MET A 39 5.39 0.75 -3.53
CA MET A 39 4.04 1.24 -3.25
C MET A 39 3.12 0.16 -2.68
N VAL A 40 3.21 -1.07 -3.20
CA VAL A 40 2.50 -2.24 -2.65
C VAL A 40 2.95 -2.53 -1.21
N ILE A 41 4.28 -2.61 -0.97
CA ILE A 41 4.83 -2.89 0.35
C ILE A 41 4.39 -1.82 1.37
N ALA A 42 4.50 -0.54 1.00
CA ALA A 42 4.09 0.57 1.86
C ALA A 42 2.59 0.50 2.21
N GLY A 43 1.73 0.16 1.24
CA GLY A 43 0.31 -0.05 1.46
C GLY A 43 0.01 -1.17 2.47
N ILE A 44 0.68 -2.33 2.31
CA ILE A 44 0.52 -3.48 3.21
C ILE A 44 0.98 -3.13 4.63
N VAL A 45 2.16 -2.53 4.78
CA VAL A 45 2.71 -2.12 6.08
C VAL A 45 1.77 -1.15 6.79
N ASN A 46 1.19 -0.18 6.07
CA ASN A 46 0.27 0.79 6.64
C ASN A 46 -1.05 0.14 7.13
N ILE A 47 -1.56 -0.87 6.41
CA ILE A 47 -2.72 -1.66 6.84
C ILE A 47 -2.41 -2.43 8.12
N ILE A 48 -1.27 -3.13 8.18
CA ILE A 48 -0.84 -3.90 9.35
C ILE A 48 -0.69 -2.98 10.57
N LYS A 49 0.06 -1.87 10.40
CA LYS A 49 0.28 -0.90 11.48
C LYS A 49 -1.01 -0.25 11.96
N SER A 50 -1.96 -0.02 11.05
CA SER A 50 -3.30 0.49 11.41
C SER A 50 -4.10 -0.51 12.25
N ARG A 51 -4.00 -1.82 11.99
CA ARG A 51 -4.61 -2.86 12.84
C ARG A 51 -3.92 -2.96 14.20
N THR A 52 -2.59 -2.97 14.26
CA THR A 52 -1.86 -3.06 15.53
C THR A 52 -2.14 -1.87 16.44
N ASN A 53 -2.22 -0.66 15.88
CA ASN A 53 -2.60 0.54 16.63
C ASN A 53 -4.07 0.51 17.11
N PHE A 54 -4.97 -0.22 16.43
CA PHE A 54 -6.32 -0.44 16.94
C PHE A 54 -6.31 -1.38 18.15
N LEU A 55 -5.57 -2.49 18.06
CA LEU A 55 -5.47 -3.49 19.14
C LEU A 55 -4.81 -2.91 20.40
N ASN A 56 -3.72 -2.16 20.26
CA ASN A 56 -3.04 -1.53 21.40
C ASN A 56 -3.87 -0.41 22.05
N LYS A 57 -4.76 0.25 21.30
CA LYS A 57 -5.68 1.25 21.83
C LYS A 57 -6.88 0.63 22.57
N SER A 58 -7.16 -0.66 22.35
CA SER A 58 -8.24 -1.40 23.04
C SER A 58 -7.78 -2.04 24.36
N LYS A 59 -6.47 -2.15 24.60
CA LYS A 59 -5.89 -2.70 25.83
C LYS A 59 -5.49 -1.64 26.88
N LYS A 60 -5.73 -0.36 26.58
CA LYS A 60 -5.41 0.79 27.44
C LYS A 60 -6.69 1.48 27.85
#